data_AF-A0A0F9MTP5-F1
#
_entry.id   AF-A0A0F9MTP5-F1
#
_cell.length_a   1.000
_cell.length_b   1.000
_cell.length_c   1.000
_cell.angle_alpha   90.00
_cell.angle_beta   90.00
_cell.angle_gamma   90.00
#
_symmetry.space_group_name_H-M   'P 1'
#
loop_
_entity.id
_entity.type
_entity.pdbx_description
1 polymer ?
#
loop_
_entity_poly.entity_id
_entity_poly.type
_entity_poly.pdbx_seq_one_letter_code
_entity_poly.pdbx_strand_id
1 'polypeptide(L)'
;MPYLREVKRARDIERRGNYKYIWHFCKGCGKARGVRYTRNEPESVRCLSCADKLRTREKASNWKGGRLKTNKGYIKIRLESGDPFFPMVTRDGYVLEHRLVMARHLGRSLLKNEIVHHKGRRYPRH
;
A
#
# COMPACT_ATOMS: atom_id res chain seq x y z
N MET A 1 -10.98 33.64 -12.78
CA MET A 1 -11.05 32.15 -12.82
C MET A 1 -10.62 31.68 -14.20
N PRO A 2 -9.63 30.79 -14.36
CA PRO A 2 -9.27 30.23 -15.67
C PRO A 2 -10.45 29.45 -16.24
N TYR A 3 -10.70 29.57 -17.53
CA TYR A 3 -11.77 28.82 -18.18
C TYR A 3 -11.42 27.32 -18.24
N LEU A 4 -12.45 26.48 -18.21
CA LEU A 4 -12.29 25.03 -18.27
C LEU A 4 -11.52 24.64 -19.54
N ARG A 5 -10.45 23.82 -19.41
CA ARG A 5 -9.52 23.39 -20.47
C ARG A 5 -8.49 24.42 -20.95
N GLU A 6 -8.40 25.59 -20.33
CA GLU A 6 -7.32 26.54 -20.60
C GLU A 6 -6.00 26.04 -20.00
N VAL A 7 -4.94 26.01 -20.82
CA VAL A 7 -3.57 25.66 -20.37
C VAL A 7 -2.82 26.94 -20.05
N LYS A 8 -2.43 27.13 -18.80
CA LYS A 8 -1.66 28.30 -18.33
C LYS A 8 -0.25 27.91 -17.89
N ARG A 9 0.74 28.79 -18.07
CA ARG A 9 2.06 28.58 -17.46
C ARG A 9 1.98 28.91 -15.97
N ALA A 10 2.85 28.30 -15.17
CA ALA A 10 2.92 28.53 -13.73
C ALA A 10 3.00 30.02 -13.38
N ARG A 11 3.84 30.77 -14.10
CA ARG A 11 4.00 32.23 -13.95
C ARG A 11 2.70 33.03 -14.17
N ASP A 12 1.78 32.54 -15.00
CA ASP A 12 0.52 33.22 -15.32
C ASP A 12 -0.56 32.98 -14.24
N ILE A 13 -0.28 32.11 -13.27
CA ILE A 13 -1.18 31.75 -12.16
C ILE A 13 -0.48 31.82 -10.80
N GLU A 14 0.53 32.69 -10.69
CA GLU A 14 1.27 32.95 -9.44
C GLU A 14 1.91 31.70 -8.82
N ARG A 15 2.31 30.73 -9.66
CA ARG A 15 3.02 29.51 -9.23
C ARG A 15 4.48 29.55 -9.63
N ARG A 16 5.32 28.98 -8.76
CA ARG A 16 6.76 28.83 -9.02
C ARG A 16 7.03 27.75 -10.07
N GLY A 17 8.10 27.93 -10.84
CA GLY A 17 8.59 26.98 -11.84
C GLY A 17 8.13 27.26 -13.28
N ASN A 18 8.51 26.37 -14.21
CA ASN A 18 8.28 26.55 -15.65
C ASN A 18 7.22 25.60 -16.23
N TYR A 19 6.43 24.96 -15.36
CA TYR A 19 5.43 23.98 -15.76
C TYR A 19 4.18 24.65 -16.35
N LYS A 20 3.45 23.90 -17.17
CA LYS A 20 2.09 24.24 -17.62
C LYS A 20 1.07 23.56 -16.71
N TYR A 21 -0.07 24.19 -16.52
CA TYR A 21 -1.18 23.69 -15.74
C TYR A 21 -2.46 23.77 -16.57
N ILE A 22 -3.35 22.79 -16.39
CA ILE A 22 -4.69 22.77 -16.95
C ILE A 22 -5.70 22.60 -15.83
N TRP A 23 -6.84 23.26 -16.00
CA TRP A 23 -8.00 23.07 -15.14
C TRP A 23 -8.74 21.78 -15.54
N HIS A 24 -8.74 20.76 -14.68
CA HIS A 24 -9.27 19.42 -14.98
C HIS A 24 -10.18 18.88 -13.86
N PHE A 25 -11.23 18.15 -14.24
CA PHE A 25 -12.13 17.46 -13.32
C PHE A 25 -11.64 16.05 -13.00
N CYS A 26 -11.65 15.68 -11.72
CA CYS A 26 -11.34 14.33 -11.29
C CYS A 26 -12.38 13.33 -11.81
N LYS A 27 -11.96 12.32 -12.58
CA LYS A 27 -12.84 11.23 -13.05
C LYS A 27 -13.50 10.41 -11.92
N GLY A 28 -13.04 10.53 -10.67
CA GLY A 28 -13.55 9.76 -9.53
C GLY A 28 -14.58 10.51 -8.67
N CYS A 29 -14.38 11.80 -8.42
CA CYS A 29 -15.26 12.58 -7.53
C CYS A 29 -15.83 13.83 -8.18
N GLY A 30 -15.56 14.08 -9.47
CA GLY A 30 -16.00 15.28 -10.19
C GLY A 30 -15.31 16.57 -9.73
N LYS A 31 -14.56 16.55 -8.63
CA LYS A 31 -13.91 17.76 -8.11
C LYS A 31 -12.88 18.30 -9.07
N ALA A 32 -12.88 19.60 -9.05
CA ALA A 32 -12.30 20.46 -10.03
C ALA A 32 -10.91 20.90 -9.46
N ARG A 33 -9.80 20.76 -10.21
CA ARG A 33 -8.46 21.22 -9.75
C ARG A 33 -7.49 21.61 -10.88
N GLY A 34 -6.48 22.40 -10.55
CA GLY A 34 -5.31 22.63 -11.41
C GLY A 34 -4.34 21.43 -11.40
N VAL A 35 -4.07 20.86 -12.57
CA VAL A 35 -3.20 19.70 -12.78
C VAL A 35 -2.04 20.10 -13.66
N ARG A 36 -0.83 19.55 -13.44
CA ARG A 36 0.28 19.73 -14.38
C ARG A 36 -0.13 19.19 -15.76
N TYR A 37 0.22 19.94 -16.79
CA TYR A 37 -0.03 19.61 -18.18
C TYR A 37 1.28 19.26 -18.86
N THR A 38 1.42 18.01 -19.28
CA THR A 38 2.64 17.43 -19.85
C THR A 38 2.23 16.48 -20.97
N ARG A 39 3.07 16.32 -22.00
CA ARG A 39 2.78 15.42 -23.13
C ARG A 39 1.38 15.65 -23.77
N ASN A 40 0.94 16.90 -23.80
CA ASN A 40 -0.39 17.32 -24.28
C ASN A 40 -1.59 16.74 -23.50
N GLU A 41 -1.38 16.25 -22.28
CA GLU A 41 -2.40 15.66 -21.41
C GLU A 41 -2.26 16.14 -19.95
N PRO A 42 -3.35 16.11 -19.15
CA PRO A 42 -3.24 16.30 -17.71
C PRO A 42 -2.47 15.13 -17.10
N GLU A 43 -1.38 15.42 -16.39
CA GLU A 43 -0.51 14.41 -15.75
C GLU A 43 -1.26 13.46 -14.82
N SER A 44 -2.41 13.89 -14.28
CA SER A 44 -3.25 13.03 -13.45
C SER A 44 -4.73 13.32 -13.68
N VAL A 45 -5.45 12.31 -14.13
CA VAL A 45 -6.90 12.36 -14.41
C VAL A 45 -7.79 12.18 -13.17
N ARG A 46 -7.19 11.79 -12.03
CA ARG A 46 -7.86 11.65 -10.73
C ARG A 46 -7.14 12.48 -9.67
N CYS A 47 -7.86 12.97 -8.66
CA CYS A 47 -7.24 13.58 -7.47
C CYS A 47 -6.54 12.52 -6.63
N LEU A 48 -5.66 12.95 -5.70
CA LEU A 48 -4.90 12.04 -4.85
C LEU A 48 -5.80 11.07 -4.08
N SER A 49 -6.88 11.54 -3.46
CA SER A 49 -7.78 10.69 -2.68
C SER A 49 -8.53 9.67 -3.54
N CYS A 50 -8.95 10.03 -4.76
CA CYS A 50 -9.58 9.08 -5.68
C CYS A 50 -8.58 8.09 -6.30
N ALA A 51 -7.34 8.52 -6.56
CA ALA A 51 -6.29 7.63 -7.03
C ALA A 51 -5.88 6.62 -5.95
N ASP A 52 -5.82 7.06 -4.69
CA ASP A 52 -5.41 6.22 -3.56
C ASP A 52 -6.42 5.09 -3.30
N LYS A 53 -7.72 5.36 -3.43
CA LYS A 53 -8.78 4.33 -3.37
C LYS A 53 -8.64 3.21 -4.41
N LEU A 54 -7.96 3.46 -5.52
CA LEU A 54 -7.73 2.47 -6.58
C LEU A 54 -6.43 1.68 -6.39
N ARG A 55 -5.60 2.04 -5.40
CA ARG A 55 -4.39 1.29 -5.11
C ARG A 55 -4.76 -0.05 -4.48
N THR A 56 -4.57 -1.11 -5.24
CA THR A 56 -4.57 -2.46 -4.69
C THR A 56 -3.18 -2.79 -4.16
N ARG A 57 -3.14 -3.55 -3.07
CA ARG A 57 -1.87 -4.00 -2.47
C ARG A 57 -1.06 -4.85 -3.44
N GLU A 58 -1.73 -5.66 -4.24
CA GLU A 58 -1.10 -6.52 -5.25
C GLU A 58 -0.28 -5.76 -6.29
N LYS A 59 -0.67 -4.53 -6.61
CA LYS A 59 0.05 -3.68 -7.57
C LYS A 59 1.16 -2.85 -6.93
N ALA A 60 1.32 -2.89 -5.60
CA ALA A 60 2.43 -2.21 -4.94
C ALA A 60 3.72 -3.00 -5.14
N SER A 61 4.79 -2.33 -5.61
CA SER A 61 6.10 -2.97 -5.87
C SER A 61 6.70 -3.69 -4.65
N ASN A 62 6.34 -3.25 -3.44
CA ASN A 62 6.79 -3.85 -2.19
C ASN A 62 5.92 -5.02 -1.71
N TRP A 63 4.81 -5.33 -2.40
CA TRP A 63 3.94 -6.45 -2.05
C TRP A 63 4.55 -7.77 -2.49
N LYS A 64 4.82 -8.65 -1.53
CA LYS A 64 5.40 -9.98 -1.75
C LYS A 64 4.41 -11.06 -1.30
N GLY A 65 3.18 -11.00 -1.80
CA GLY A 65 2.11 -11.95 -1.45
C GLY A 65 1.78 -11.97 0.04
N GLY A 66 1.86 -10.82 0.73
CA GLY A 66 1.61 -10.75 2.17
C GLY A 66 2.76 -11.24 3.06
N ARG A 67 3.95 -11.51 2.52
CA ARG A 67 5.16 -11.85 3.30
C ARG A 67 6.00 -10.61 3.56
N LEU A 68 6.26 -10.30 4.83
CA LEU A 68 7.11 -9.20 5.25
C LEU A 68 8.28 -9.69 6.10
N LYS A 69 9.51 -9.37 5.69
CA LYS A 69 10.70 -9.63 6.50
C LYS A 69 10.97 -8.44 7.41
N THR A 70 11.08 -8.69 8.71
CA THR A 70 11.44 -7.68 9.70
C THR A 70 12.95 -7.48 9.75
N ASN A 71 13.40 -6.33 10.23
CA ASN A 71 14.83 -6.04 10.43
C ASN A 71 15.49 -7.03 11.41
N LYS A 72 14.71 -7.64 12.32
CA LYS A 72 15.15 -8.67 13.26
C LYS A 72 15.24 -10.07 12.65
N GLY A 73 15.01 -10.22 11.34
CA GLY A 73 15.10 -11.50 10.63
C GLY A 73 13.82 -12.34 10.62
N TYR A 74 12.80 -11.98 11.41
CA TYR A 74 11.51 -12.70 11.40
C TYR A 74 10.72 -12.44 10.13
N ILE A 75 9.95 -13.45 9.71
CA ILE A 75 8.97 -13.34 8.63
C ILE A 75 7.58 -13.20 9.25
N LYS A 76 6.83 -12.22 8.74
CA LYS A 76 5.42 -11.97 9.04
C LYS A 76 4.59 -12.38 7.84
N ILE A 77 3.49 -13.09 8.08
CA ILE A 77 2.53 -13.57 7.08
C ILE A 77 1.21 -12.84 7.30
N ARG A 78 0.70 -12.20 6.26
CA ARG A 78 -0.65 -11.63 6.25
C ARG A 78 -1.67 -12.77 6.25
N LEU A 79 -2.65 -12.72 7.13
CA LEU A 79 -3.81 -13.60 7.05
C LEU A 79 -5.06 -12.78 6.74
N GLU A 80 -5.99 -13.38 6.00
CA GLU A 80 -7.31 -12.82 5.71
C GLU A 80 -8.29 -13.20 6.83
N SER A 81 -9.37 -12.43 7.00
CA SER A 81 -10.32 -12.60 8.11
C SER A 81 -11.03 -13.96 8.16
N GLY A 82 -11.05 -14.69 7.05
CA GLY A 82 -11.59 -16.05 6.99
C GLY A 82 -10.60 -17.16 7.38
N ASP A 83 -9.34 -16.84 7.65
CA ASP A 83 -8.34 -17.84 8.05
C ASP A 83 -8.59 -18.32 9.50
N PRO A 84 -8.58 -19.64 9.78
CA PRO A 84 -8.81 -20.15 11.13
C PRO A 84 -7.77 -19.72 12.17
N PHE A 85 -6.59 -19.28 11.72
CA PHE A 85 -5.54 -18.71 12.58
C PHE A 85 -5.55 -17.18 12.58
N PHE A 86 -6.54 -16.53 11.96
CA PHE A 86 -6.72 -15.08 12.01
C PHE A 86 -6.76 -14.49 13.43
N PRO A 87 -7.30 -15.18 14.47
CA PRO A 87 -7.21 -14.69 15.85
C PRO A 87 -5.78 -14.44 16.36
N MET A 88 -4.76 -15.01 15.72
CA MET A 88 -3.35 -14.83 16.06
C MET A 88 -2.69 -13.62 15.40
N VAL A 89 -3.38 -12.92 14.48
CA VAL A 89 -2.81 -11.76 13.80
C VAL A 89 -2.66 -10.56 14.74
N THR A 90 -1.64 -9.75 14.50
CA THR A 90 -1.53 -8.43 15.11
C THR A 90 -2.56 -7.48 14.52
N ARG A 91 -2.72 -6.28 15.13
CA ARG A 91 -3.57 -5.20 14.59
C ARG A 91 -3.27 -4.86 13.13
N ASP A 92 -2.05 -5.10 12.68
CA ASP A 92 -1.64 -4.86 11.31
C ASP A 92 -2.07 -5.99 10.35
N GLY A 93 -2.76 -7.03 10.82
CA GLY A 93 -3.23 -8.18 10.03
C GLY A 93 -2.15 -9.20 9.69
N TYR A 94 -1.07 -9.28 10.48
CA TYR A 94 0.03 -10.22 10.26
C TYR A 94 0.28 -11.12 11.46
N VAL A 95 0.68 -12.36 11.20
CA VAL A 95 1.18 -13.31 12.21
C VAL A 95 2.66 -13.62 11.96
N LEU A 96 3.43 -13.93 13.00
CA LEU A 96 4.80 -14.41 12.83
C LEU A 96 4.79 -15.82 12.24
N GLU A 97 5.57 -16.06 11.18
CA GLU A 97 5.56 -17.33 10.43
C GLU A 97 5.78 -18.55 11.33
N HIS A 98 6.75 -18.48 12.24
CA HIS A 98 7.04 -19.57 13.16
C HIS A 98 5.90 -19.89 14.12
N ARG A 99 5.13 -18.87 14.55
CA ARG A 99 3.92 -19.09 15.35
C ARG A 99 2.83 -19.75 14.53
N LEU A 100 2.67 -19.33 13.27
CA LEU A 100 1.68 -19.92 12.36
C LEU A 100 2.01 -21.38 12.05
N VAL A 101 3.28 -21.71 11.80
CA VAL A 101 3.73 -23.09 11.58
C VAL A 101 3.42 -23.97 12.79
N MET A 102 3.69 -23.49 14.01
CA MET A 102 3.36 -24.25 15.22
C MET A 102 1.85 -24.37 15.46
N ALA A 103 1.07 -23.32 15.23
CA ALA A 103 -0.38 -23.37 15.34
C ALA A 103 -1.00 -24.41 14.39
N ARG A 104 -0.51 -24.45 13.14
CA ARG A 104 -0.89 -25.45 12.15
C ARG A 104 -0.52 -26.86 12.58
N HIS A 105 0.68 -27.04 13.11
CA HIS A 105 1.14 -28.33 13.62
C HIS A 105 0.28 -28.83 14.80
N LEU A 106 -0.19 -27.92 15.66
CA LEU A 106 -1.08 -28.23 16.79
C LEU A 106 -2.56 -28.31 16.39
N GLY A 107 -2.92 -27.90 15.17
CA GLY A 107 -4.31 -27.81 14.72
C GLY A 107 -5.17 -26.76 15.46
N ARG A 108 -4.56 -25.86 16.23
CA ARG A 108 -5.27 -24.81 17.00
C ARG A 108 -4.48 -23.51 17.05
N SER A 109 -5.19 -22.39 17.29
CA SER A 109 -4.54 -21.11 17.55
C SER A 109 -3.69 -21.15 18.83
N LEU A 110 -2.53 -20.49 18.78
CA LEU A 110 -1.67 -20.31 19.95
C LEU A 110 -2.24 -19.20 20.85
N LEU A 111 -2.23 -19.46 22.16
CA LEU A 111 -2.53 -18.48 23.18
C LEU A 111 -1.44 -17.40 23.25
N LYS A 112 -1.76 -16.29 23.90
CA LYS A 112 -0.85 -15.15 24.04
C LYS A 112 0.40 -15.48 24.87
N ASN A 113 0.27 -16.40 25.82
CA ASN A 113 1.35 -16.89 26.70
C ASN A 113 2.15 -18.06 26.10
N GLU A 114 1.71 -18.63 24.97
CA GLU A 114 2.45 -19.69 24.28
C GLU A 114 3.58 -19.07 23.45
N ILE A 115 4.80 -19.07 24.02
CA ILE A 115 5.99 -18.53 23.39
C ILE A 115 6.66 -19.63 22.55
N VAL A 116 6.69 -19.42 21.24
CA VAL A 116 7.40 -20.31 20.30
C VAL A 116 8.83 -19.79 20.14
N HIS A 117 9.79 -20.54 20.68
CA HIS A 117 11.21 -20.30 20.46
C HIS A 117 11.70 -21.10 19.24
N HIS A 118 12.54 -20.47 18.42
CA HIS A 118 13.27 -21.17 17.36
C HIS A 118 14.35 -22.03 18.02
N LYS A 119 14.21 -23.37 17.99
CA LYS A 119 15.28 -24.28 18.41
C LYS A 119 16.37 -24.22 17.33
N GLY A 120 17.49 -23.59 17.65
CA GLY A 120 18.41 -23.02 16.67
C GLY A 120 18.89 -23.96 15.55
N ARG A 121 18.80 -23.47 14.30
CA ARG A 121 19.88 -23.41 13.29
C ARG A 121 19.39 -22.52 12.14
N ARG A 122 20.23 -21.62 11.65
CA ARG A 122 19.97 -20.89 10.40
C ARG A 122 20.01 -21.93 9.28
N TYR A 123 18.92 -22.13 8.54
CA TYR A 123 18.95 -22.93 7.31
C TYR A 123 19.95 -22.30 6.34
N PRO A 124 20.84 -23.10 5.71
CA PRO A 124 21.74 -22.60 4.69
C PRO A 124 20.89 -22.09 3.52
N ARG A 125 21.28 -20.93 2.98
CA ARG A 125 20.79 -20.52 1.66
C ARG A 125 21.50 -21.43 0.67
N HIS A 126 20.76 -22.36 0.06
CA HIS A 126 21.15 -22.95 -1.21
C HIS A 126 21.10 -21.87 -2.30
#